data_AF-A0AAD4TGE8-F1
#
_entry.id   AF-A0AAD4TGE8-F1
#
_cell.length_a   1.000
_cell.length_b   1.000
_cell.length_c   1.000
_cell.angle_alpha   90.00
_cell.angle_beta   90.00
_cell.angle_gamma   90.00
#
_symmetry.space_group_name_H-M   'P 1'
#
loop_
_entity.id
_entity.type
_entity.pdbx_description
1 polymer ?
#
loop_
_entity_poly.entity_id
_entity_poly.type
_entity_poly.pdbx_seq_one_letter_code
_entity_poly.pdbx_strand_id
1 'polypeptide(L)'
;MLRIYYDISAGNACSYLRQFDVFNYTRGGMVILNPGGRRHLQYLASTAFIASLFAAYLNAEKVPVWKCGPQYVNADELRNFSRSQMQYILGANPSSYSFLVGYGTRFPLHVHHRAASIPLDGHKYNCSSGRMWLTTPNPNPYNITGAMVGGPDSDDRFHDIRGLPDYTEPSLVGNAALVAALASISTSGGSTVDRNTMFQNVPPLNPVTPAPPAPWKPNI
;
A
#
# COMPACT_ATOMS: atom_id res chain seq x y z
N MET A 1 5.62 28.32 1.98
CA MET A 1 6.25 27.04 2.41
C MET A 1 5.28 25.86 2.27
N LEU A 2 4.04 25.92 2.80
CA LEU A 2 3.04 24.84 2.68
C LEU A 2 2.65 24.47 1.23
N ARG A 3 2.60 25.46 0.32
CA ARG A 3 2.20 25.22 -1.08
C ARG A 3 3.14 24.25 -1.82
N ILE A 4 4.45 24.33 -1.56
CA ILE A 4 5.43 23.44 -2.20
C ILE A 4 5.20 21.98 -1.77
N TYR A 5 4.94 21.73 -0.49
CA TYR A 5 4.64 20.39 0.01
C TYR A 5 3.35 19.84 -0.59
N TYR A 6 2.33 20.69 -0.73
CA TYR A 6 1.11 20.31 -1.42
C TYR A 6 1.37 19.95 -2.88
N ASP A 7 2.08 20.80 -3.63
CA ASP A 7 2.32 20.57 -5.06
C ASP A 7 3.12 19.28 -5.29
N ILE A 8 4.11 18.97 -4.43
CA ILE A 8 4.85 17.71 -4.46
C ILE A 8 3.94 16.53 -4.12
N SER A 9 3.13 16.64 -3.06
CA SER A 9 2.22 15.56 -2.64
C SER A 9 1.15 15.28 -3.69
N ALA A 10 0.60 16.33 -4.30
CA ALA A 10 -0.33 16.25 -5.41
C ALA A 10 0.32 15.60 -6.63
N GLY A 11 1.55 15.99 -6.98
CA GLY A 11 2.30 15.37 -8.08
C GLY A 11 2.55 13.88 -7.86
N ASN A 12 2.94 13.48 -6.65
CA ASN A 12 3.10 12.08 -6.27
C ASN A 12 1.76 11.32 -6.31
N ALA A 13 0.67 11.93 -5.84
CA ALA A 13 -0.64 11.31 -5.90
C ALA A 13 -1.10 11.09 -7.36
N CYS A 14 -0.82 12.02 -8.26
CA CYS A 14 -1.09 11.86 -9.69
C CYS A 14 -0.28 10.71 -10.29
N SER A 15 1.01 10.58 -9.95
CA SER A 15 1.87 9.56 -10.55
C SER A 15 1.43 8.13 -10.22
N TYR A 16 0.73 7.93 -9.11
CA TYR A 16 0.17 6.63 -8.75
C TYR A 16 -0.95 6.17 -9.69
N LEU A 17 -1.71 7.10 -10.29
CA LEU A 17 -2.88 6.74 -11.07
C LEU A 17 -2.50 6.29 -12.48
N ARG A 18 -3.04 5.12 -12.87
CA ARG A 18 -2.69 4.43 -14.12
C ARG A 18 -2.90 5.28 -15.38
N GLN A 19 -3.86 6.21 -15.36
CA GLN A 19 -4.18 7.08 -16.51
C GLN A 19 -3.07 8.06 -16.89
N PHE A 20 -2.10 8.31 -16.00
CA PHE A 20 -0.98 9.23 -16.25
C PHE A 20 0.31 8.53 -16.68
N ASP A 21 0.32 7.20 -16.73
CA ASP A 21 1.42 6.39 -17.28
C ASP A 21 2.82 6.70 -16.70
N VAL A 22 2.88 7.09 -15.42
CA VAL A 22 4.15 7.37 -14.73
C VAL A 22 4.80 6.10 -14.18
N PHE A 23 4.00 5.22 -13.58
CA PHE A 23 4.45 3.91 -13.10
C PHE A 23 3.79 2.79 -13.91
N ASN A 24 4.60 1.78 -14.20
CA ASN A 24 4.12 0.54 -14.82
C ASN A 24 3.26 -0.25 -13.83
N TYR A 25 2.35 -1.04 -14.38
CA TYR A 25 1.51 -1.98 -13.65
C TYR A 25 1.74 -3.39 -14.16
N THR A 26 1.70 -4.35 -13.26
CA THR A 26 1.60 -5.77 -13.63
C THR A 26 0.28 -6.06 -14.33
N ARG A 27 0.17 -7.22 -14.97
CA ARG A 27 -1.09 -7.65 -15.61
C ARG A 27 -2.22 -7.80 -14.58
N GLY A 28 -1.87 -8.17 -13.36
CA GLY A 28 -2.77 -8.28 -12.22
C GLY A 28 -3.14 -6.97 -11.53
N GLY A 29 -2.57 -5.82 -11.93
CA GLY A 29 -2.95 -4.51 -11.40
C GLY A 29 -2.16 -4.04 -10.17
N MET A 30 -1.05 -4.70 -9.83
CA MET A 30 -0.07 -4.20 -8.86
C MET A 30 0.79 -3.09 -9.50
N VAL A 31 0.88 -1.91 -8.88
CA VAL A 31 1.79 -0.85 -9.32
C VAL A 31 3.26 -1.20 -9.04
N ILE A 32 4.15 -0.91 -10.00
CA ILE A 32 5.58 -1.20 -9.92
C ILE A 32 6.34 0.09 -9.58
N LEU A 33 6.63 0.27 -8.29
CA LEU A 33 7.32 1.45 -7.75
C LEU A 33 8.85 1.29 -7.66
N ASN A 34 9.35 0.06 -7.80
CA ASN A 34 10.77 -0.26 -7.78
C ASN A 34 11.13 -1.11 -9.01
N PRO A 35 11.24 -0.50 -10.21
CA PRO A 35 11.49 -1.22 -11.46
C PRO A 35 12.80 -2.01 -11.41
N GLY A 36 12.77 -3.29 -11.82
CA GLY A 36 13.92 -4.20 -11.72
C GLY A 36 14.32 -4.58 -10.29
N GLY A 37 13.64 -4.03 -9.29
CA GLY A 37 13.82 -4.36 -7.89
C GLY A 37 13.03 -5.59 -7.46
N ARG A 38 13.02 -5.83 -6.14
CA ARG A 38 12.36 -6.96 -5.48
C ARG A 38 11.48 -6.45 -4.32
N ARG A 39 10.70 -7.34 -3.72
CA ARG A 39 9.83 -7.05 -2.56
C ARG A 39 8.82 -5.93 -2.84
N HIS A 40 8.13 -6.02 -3.98
CA HIS A 40 7.24 -4.95 -4.44
C HIS A 40 6.13 -4.60 -3.44
N LEU A 41 5.64 -5.56 -2.64
CA LEU A 41 4.52 -5.34 -1.73
C LEU A 41 4.81 -4.32 -0.62
N GLN A 42 6.06 -4.14 -0.20
CA GLN A 42 6.39 -3.12 0.80
C GLN A 42 6.17 -1.69 0.27
N TYR A 43 6.50 -1.47 -1.01
CA TYR A 43 6.28 -0.20 -1.69
C TYR A 43 4.80 -0.02 -1.99
N LEU A 44 4.14 -1.11 -2.40
CA LEU A 44 2.71 -1.16 -2.66
C LEU A 44 1.89 -0.69 -1.45
N ALA A 45 2.15 -1.28 -0.28
CA ALA A 45 1.46 -0.95 0.95
C ALA A 45 1.71 0.50 1.38
N SER A 46 2.96 0.95 1.28
CA SER A 46 3.34 2.33 1.62
C SER A 46 2.61 3.34 0.73
N THR A 47 2.61 3.11 -0.58
CA THR A 47 1.97 4.01 -1.54
C THR A 47 0.46 3.98 -1.44
N ALA A 48 -0.15 2.82 -1.18
CA ALA A 48 -1.58 2.72 -0.91
C ALA A 48 -1.99 3.52 0.33
N PHE A 49 -1.19 3.47 1.41
CA PHE A 49 -1.41 4.30 2.59
C PHE A 49 -1.30 5.80 2.27
N ILE A 50 -0.22 6.23 1.60
CA ILE A 50 -0.01 7.63 1.24
C ILE A 50 -1.15 8.17 0.35
N ALA A 51 -1.61 7.39 -0.63
CA ALA A 51 -2.73 7.75 -1.49
C ALA A 51 -4.03 7.94 -0.69
N SER A 52 -4.34 7.00 0.22
CA SER A 52 -5.50 7.09 1.11
C SER A 52 -5.42 8.30 2.05
N LEU A 53 -4.23 8.56 2.60
CA LEU A 53 -3.97 9.71 3.46
C LEU A 53 -4.16 11.04 2.72
N PHE A 54 -3.63 11.16 1.51
CA PHE A 54 -3.80 12.35 0.69
C PHE A 54 -5.28 12.54 0.28
N ALA A 55 -5.99 11.46 -0.05
CA ALA A 55 -7.43 11.52 -0.26
C ALA A 55 -8.16 12.04 0.99
N ALA A 56 -7.82 11.55 2.19
CA ALA A 56 -8.41 12.02 3.43
C ALA A 56 -8.13 13.51 3.68
N TYR A 57 -6.92 13.97 3.39
CA TYR A 57 -6.53 15.37 3.44
C TYR A 57 -7.39 16.25 2.52
N LEU A 58 -7.51 15.89 1.23
CA LEU A 58 -8.33 16.64 0.27
C LEU A 58 -9.78 16.77 0.72
N ASN A 59 -10.33 15.72 1.32
CA ASN A 59 -11.69 15.75 1.85
C ASN A 59 -11.81 16.63 3.10
N ALA A 60 -10.82 16.64 3.98
CA ALA A 60 -10.79 17.50 5.17
C ALA A 60 -10.79 18.98 4.77
N GLU A 61 -10.00 19.32 3.76
CA GLU A 61 -9.89 20.68 3.18
C GLU A 61 -11.04 21.04 2.22
N LYS A 62 -12.02 20.13 2.04
CA LYS A 62 -13.14 20.30 1.10
C LYS A 62 -12.68 20.64 -0.32
N VAL A 63 -11.58 20.03 -0.77
CA VAL A 63 -11.09 20.12 -2.15
C VAL A 63 -11.73 19.00 -2.96
N PRO A 64 -12.74 19.30 -3.82
CA PRO A 64 -13.48 18.27 -4.55
C PRO A 64 -12.63 17.60 -5.64
N VAL A 65 -11.72 18.36 -6.24
CA VAL A 65 -10.77 17.89 -7.25
C VAL A 65 -9.43 18.61 -7.11
N TRP A 66 -8.32 17.93 -7.43
CA TRP A 66 -7.01 18.57 -7.58
C TRP A 66 -6.48 18.42 -9.00
N LYS A 67 -5.49 19.25 -9.33
CA LYS A 67 -4.92 19.32 -10.68
C LYS A 67 -3.79 18.31 -10.85
N CYS A 68 -3.90 17.46 -11.88
CA CYS A 68 -2.88 16.56 -12.38
C CYS A 68 -2.54 16.94 -13.83
N GLY A 69 -1.52 17.79 -14.01
CA GLY A 69 -1.21 18.35 -15.33
C GLY A 69 -2.42 19.13 -15.90
N PRO A 70 -2.96 18.76 -17.09
CA PRO A 70 -4.15 19.40 -17.64
C PRO A 70 -5.48 18.85 -17.09
N GLN A 71 -5.45 17.76 -16.31
CA GLN A 71 -6.65 17.07 -15.83
C GLN A 71 -6.98 17.42 -14.37
N TYR A 72 -8.24 17.20 -13.99
CA TYR A 72 -8.72 17.30 -12.62
C TYR A 72 -9.16 15.91 -12.14
N VAL A 73 -8.74 15.55 -10.92
CA VAL A 73 -8.92 14.21 -10.35
C VAL A 73 -9.65 14.32 -9.01
N ASN A 74 -10.61 13.42 -8.75
CA ASN A 74 -11.32 13.32 -7.47
C ASN A 74 -10.55 12.45 -6.46
N ALA A 75 -10.63 12.79 -5.18
CA ALA A 75 -10.06 12.02 -4.07
C ALA A 75 -10.51 10.55 -4.05
N ASP A 76 -11.69 10.23 -4.59
CA ASP A 76 -12.16 8.85 -4.70
C ASP A 76 -11.29 7.98 -5.62
N GLU A 77 -10.61 8.55 -6.62
CA GLU A 77 -9.67 7.80 -7.47
C GLU A 77 -8.48 7.27 -6.65
N LEU A 78 -7.98 8.06 -5.70
CA LEU A 78 -6.90 7.62 -4.80
C LEU A 78 -7.37 6.58 -3.79
N ARG A 79 -8.62 6.69 -3.30
CA ARG A 79 -9.22 5.67 -2.43
C ARG A 79 -9.38 4.36 -3.18
N ASN A 80 -9.86 4.40 -4.42
CA ASN A 80 -10.01 3.24 -5.28
C ASN A 80 -8.65 2.61 -5.60
N PHE A 81 -7.65 3.43 -5.92
CA PHE A 81 -6.27 2.98 -6.07
C PHE A 81 -5.79 2.27 -4.79
N SER A 82 -5.86 2.92 -3.63
CA SER A 82 -5.42 2.34 -2.35
C SER A 82 -6.11 1.01 -2.04
N ARG A 83 -7.45 0.95 -2.23
CA ARG A 83 -8.24 -0.27 -2.05
C ARG A 83 -7.81 -1.37 -3.02
N SER A 84 -7.58 -1.05 -4.29
CA SER A 84 -7.16 -2.04 -5.29
C SER A 84 -5.81 -2.67 -4.95
N GLN A 85 -4.86 -1.87 -4.46
CA GLN A 85 -3.54 -2.35 -4.07
C GLN A 85 -3.59 -3.23 -2.81
N MET A 86 -4.45 -2.88 -1.83
CA MET A 86 -4.68 -3.74 -0.66
C MET A 86 -5.39 -5.04 -1.03
N GLN A 87 -6.40 -4.96 -1.90
CA GLN A 87 -7.09 -6.16 -2.41
C GLN A 87 -6.13 -7.08 -3.16
N TYR A 88 -5.20 -6.54 -3.96
CA TYR A 88 -4.15 -7.33 -4.62
C TYR A 88 -3.33 -8.14 -3.61
N ILE A 89 -2.88 -7.51 -2.52
CA ILE A 89 -2.17 -8.20 -1.41
C ILE A 89 -3.02 -9.31 -0.80
N LEU A 90 -4.31 -9.05 -0.61
CA LEU A 90 -5.24 -9.95 0.06
C LEU A 90 -5.82 -11.06 -0.84
N GLY A 91 -5.44 -11.10 -2.12
CA GLY A 91 -5.77 -12.20 -3.04
C GLY A 91 -6.51 -11.82 -4.31
N ALA A 92 -6.85 -10.54 -4.53
CA ALA A 92 -7.40 -10.06 -5.80
C ALA A 92 -6.28 -9.86 -6.84
N ASN A 93 -5.62 -10.97 -7.18
CA ASN A 93 -4.53 -11.04 -8.14
C ASN A 93 -4.74 -12.27 -9.07
N PRO A 94 -4.00 -12.40 -10.19
CA PRO A 94 -4.24 -13.45 -11.18
C PRO A 94 -4.16 -14.87 -10.64
N SER A 95 -3.44 -15.07 -9.53
CA SER A 95 -3.28 -16.38 -8.89
C SER A 95 -4.33 -16.68 -7.81
N SER A 96 -5.21 -15.72 -7.48
CA SER A 96 -6.15 -15.78 -6.35
C SER A 96 -5.48 -16.23 -5.05
N TYR A 97 -4.30 -15.67 -4.77
CA TYR A 97 -3.41 -16.09 -3.70
C TYR A 97 -3.13 -14.91 -2.77
N SER A 98 -3.41 -15.04 -1.47
CA SER A 98 -3.09 -14.01 -0.49
C SER A 98 -1.58 -13.96 -0.26
N PHE A 99 -1.01 -12.75 -0.20
CA PHE A 99 0.38 -12.55 0.21
C PHE A 99 0.50 -12.20 1.70
N LEU A 100 -0.60 -12.33 2.45
CA LEU A 100 -0.67 -12.19 3.90
C LEU A 100 -0.83 -13.57 4.54
N VAL A 101 0.16 -13.98 5.33
CA VAL A 101 0.18 -15.31 5.97
C VAL A 101 -1.03 -15.50 6.88
N GLY A 102 -1.75 -16.61 6.70
CA GLY A 102 -2.94 -16.96 7.48
C GLY A 102 -4.22 -16.22 7.07
N TYR A 103 -4.21 -15.44 5.98
CA TYR A 103 -5.40 -14.78 5.45
C TYR A 103 -5.87 -15.43 4.13
N GLY A 104 -7.18 -15.65 4.00
CA GLY A 104 -7.78 -16.29 2.83
C GLY A 104 -7.58 -17.81 2.79
N THR A 105 -7.99 -18.43 1.67
CA THR A 105 -7.92 -19.90 1.49
C THR A 105 -6.57 -20.39 0.97
N ARG A 106 -5.79 -19.50 0.33
CA ARG A 106 -4.45 -19.78 -0.22
C ARG A 106 -3.50 -18.67 0.21
N PHE A 107 -2.44 -19.02 0.94
CA PHE A 107 -1.45 -18.11 1.49
C PHE A 107 -0.08 -18.81 1.64
N PRO A 108 1.03 -18.06 1.84
CA PRO A 108 2.38 -18.62 1.91
C PRO A 108 2.57 -19.57 3.09
N LEU A 109 3.12 -20.74 2.82
CA LEU A 109 3.45 -21.77 3.82
C LEU A 109 4.97 -21.92 4.02
N HIS A 110 5.79 -21.42 3.09
CA HIS A 110 7.24 -21.56 3.11
C HIS A 110 7.94 -20.21 3.33
N VAL A 111 7.50 -19.49 4.36
CA VAL A 111 7.99 -18.14 4.69
C VAL A 111 9.45 -18.17 5.14
N HIS A 112 10.30 -17.27 4.62
CA HIS A 112 11.71 -17.11 5.01
C HIS A 112 11.83 -16.51 6.42
N HIS A 113 11.51 -17.29 7.45
CA HIS A 113 11.56 -16.85 8.84
C HIS A 113 11.99 -18.01 9.77
N ARG A 114 13.14 -17.87 10.43
CA ARG A 114 13.76 -18.97 11.20
C ARG A 114 12.85 -19.52 12.30
N ALA A 115 12.24 -18.65 13.11
CA ALA A 115 11.36 -19.10 14.18
C ALA A 115 10.05 -19.72 13.66
N ALA A 116 9.71 -19.49 12.40
CA ALA A 116 8.56 -20.13 11.76
C ALA A 116 8.92 -21.50 11.17
N SER A 117 10.15 -21.65 10.65
CA SER A 117 10.60 -22.83 9.91
C SER A 117 11.23 -23.93 10.76
N ILE A 118 11.74 -23.60 11.95
CA ILE A 118 12.41 -24.56 12.85
C ILE A 118 11.37 -25.13 13.83
N PRO A 119 11.16 -26.46 13.89
CA PRO A 119 10.19 -27.06 14.79
C PRO A 119 10.66 -27.02 16.25
N LEU A 120 9.70 -27.01 17.17
CA LEU A 120 9.95 -27.19 18.61
C LEU A 120 9.91 -28.68 18.97
N ASP A 121 10.98 -29.41 18.66
CA ASP A 121 11.11 -30.86 18.86
C ASP A 121 12.04 -31.23 20.04
N GLY A 122 12.35 -30.26 20.90
CA GLY A 122 13.29 -30.42 22.01
C GLY A 122 14.78 -30.35 21.62
N HIS A 123 15.11 -30.28 20.32
CA HIS A 123 16.49 -30.15 19.85
C HIS A 123 16.89 -28.69 19.71
N LYS A 124 18.08 -28.35 20.20
CA LYS A 124 18.69 -27.03 19.99
C LYS A 124 19.48 -27.04 18.68
N TYR A 125 18.97 -26.33 17.68
CA TYR A 125 19.68 -26.13 16.41
C TYR A 125 20.60 -24.91 16.51
N ASN A 126 21.86 -25.08 16.13
CA ASN A 126 22.78 -23.96 15.94
C ASN A 126 22.64 -23.39 14.52
N CYS A 127 23.37 -22.32 14.18
CA CYS A 127 23.25 -21.69 12.86
C CYS A 127 23.55 -22.65 11.69
N SER A 128 24.53 -23.54 11.86
CA SER A 128 24.95 -24.48 10.82
C SER A 128 23.93 -25.62 10.65
N SER A 129 23.54 -26.27 11.76
CA SER A 129 22.55 -27.37 11.70
C SER A 129 21.15 -26.87 11.33
N GLY A 130 20.80 -25.64 11.72
CA GLY A 130 19.54 -25.02 11.36
C GLY A 130 19.39 -24.70 9.87
N ARG A 131 20.49 -24.69 9.10
CA ARG A 131 20.47 -24.40 7.66
C ARG A 131 19.63 -25.41 6.87
N MET A 132 19.49 -26.65 7.35
CA MET A 132 18.62 -27.65 6.71
C MET A 132 17.15 -27.20 6.65
N TRP A 133 16.70 -26.41 7.63
CA TRP A 133 15.35 -25.85 7.66
C TRP A 133 15.13 -24.77 6.61
N LEU A 134 16.19 -24.16 6.05
CA LEU A 134 16.04 -23.21 4.95
C LEU A 134 15.60 -23.92 3.65
N THR A 135 16.09 -25.14 3.43
CA THR A 135 15.94 -25.87 2.17
C THR A 135 14.95 -27.02 2.23
N THR A 136 14.38 -27.34 3.40
CA THR A 136 13.37 -28.40 3.51
C THR A 136 12.11 -28.07 2.69
N PRO A 137 11.54 -29.05 1.95
CA PRO A 137 10.31 -28.86 1.19
C PRO A 137 9.06 -28.82 2.07
N ASN A 138 9.17 -29.21 3.35
CA ASN A 138 8.05 -29.17 4.27
C ASN A 138 7.62 -27.71 4.53
N PRO A 139 6.31 -27.47 4.71
CA PRO A 139 5.81 -26.15 5.11
C PRO A 139 6.39 -25.76 6.48
N ASN A 140 6.33 -24.47 6.80
CA ASN A 140 6.71 -23.97 8.11
C ASN A 140 5.84 -24.64 9.19
N PRO A 141 6.42 -25.22 10.27
CA PRO A 141 5.65 -25.77 11.38
C PRO A 141 4.77 -24.72 12.09
N TYR A 142 5.13 -23.44 11.99
CA TYR A 142 4.37 -22.34 12.58
C TYR A 142 4.05 -21.27 11.54
N ASN A 143 2.77 -20.90 11.47
CA ASN A 143 2.34 -19.75 10.68
C ASN A 143 2.61 -18.46 11.46
N ILE A 144 3.40 -17.57 10.87
CA ILE A 144 3.53 -16.19 11.34
C ILE A 144 2.36 -15.35 10.81
N THR A 145 1.17 -15.63 11.34
CA THR A 145 -0.09 -15.02 10.90
C THR A 145 -0.01 -13.49 10.90
N GLY A 146 -0.47 -12.87 9.83
CA GLY A 146 -0.42 -11.42 9.63
C GLY A 146 0.89 -10.91 9.03
N ALA A 147 1.88 -11.77 8.77
CA ALA A 147 3.08 -11.38 8.07
C ALA A 147 2.83 -11.26 6.55
N MET A 148 3.06 -10.07 6.00
CA MET A 148 3.13 -9.85 4.57
C MET A 148 4.50 -10.25 4.04
N VAL A 149 4.53 -11.12 3.03
CA VAL A 149 5.76 -11.54 2.35
C VAL A 149 6.22 -10.51 1.31
N GLY A 150 7.39 -10.73 0.68
CA GLY A 150 7.92 -9.85 -0.37
C GLY A 150 7.02 -9.74 -1.61
N GLY A 151 6.32 -10.83 -1.94
CA GLY A 151 5.31 -10.89 -3.00
C GLY A 151 5.83 -11.31 -4.37
N PRO A 152 5.02 -11.13 -5.42
CA PRO A 152 5.33 -11.64 -6.76
C PRO A 152 6.38 -10.81 -7.48
N ASP A 153 6.86 -11.32 -8.61
CA ASP A 153 7.65 -10.57 -9.58
C ASP A 153 6.77 -9.61 -10.41
N SER A 154 7.38 -8.90 -11.36
CA SER A 154 6.68 -7.96 -12.26
C SER A 154 5.73 -8.63 -13.26
N ASP A 155 5.71 -9.96 -13.34
CA ASP A 155 4.82 -10.77 -14.18
C ASP A 155 3.69 -11.44 -13.36
N ASP A 156 3.46 -11.00 -12.11
CA ASP A 156 2.52 -11.60 -11.16
C ASP A 156 2.88 -13.05 -10.74
N ARG A 157 4.12 -13.51 -10.95
CA ARG A 157 4.54 -14.85 -10.54
C ARG A 157 5.08 -14.82 -9.12
N PHE A 158 4.53 -15.68 -8.27
CA PHE A 158 4.96 -15.84 -6.89
C PHE A 158 5.55 -17.23 -6.66
N HIS A 159 6.71 -17.29 -6.01
CA HIS A 159 7.36 -18.53 -5.62
C HIS A 159 7.34 -18.67 -4.10
N ASP A 160 6.47 -19.55 -3.58
CA ASP A 160 6.41 -19.90 -2.15
C ASP A 160 7.55 -20.86 -1.81
N ILE A 161 8.78 -20.34 -1.87
CA ILE A 161 10.01 -21.09 -1.61
C ILE A 161 10.78 -20.33 -0.54
N ARG A 162 11.02 -21.00 0.60
CA ARG A 162 11.75 -20.42 1.75
C ARG A 162 13.14 -19.94 1.39
N GLY A 163 13.82 -20.61 0.46
CA GLY A 163 15.15 -20.22 -0.03
C GLY A 163 15.17 -18.95 -0.88
N LEU A 164 14.00 -18.39 -1.26
CA LEU A 164 13.88 -17.20 -2.10
C LEU A 164 13.35 -16.00 -1.29
N PRO A 165 14.20 -15.33 -0.50
CA PRO A 165 13.77 -14.27 0.43
C PRO A 165 13.11 -13.08 -0.26
N ASP A 166 13.40 -12.83 -1.54
CA ASP A 166 12.77 -11.75 -2.30
C ASP A 166 11.26 -11.91 -2.45
N TYR A 167 10.77 -13.15 -2.43
CA TYR A 167 9.35 -13.50 -2.50
C TYR A 167 8.78 -13.73 -1.10
N THR A 168 9.48 -14.52 -0.27
CA THR A 168 8.90 -15.11 0.94
C THR A 168 9.37 -14.46 2.25
N GLU A 169 10.28 -13.49 2.24
CA GLU A 169 10.73 -12.86 3.49
C GLU A 169 9.82 -11.68 3.88
N PRO A 170 9.19 -11.73 5.06
CA PRO A 170 8.46 -10.59 5.59
C PRO A 170 9.43 -9.53 6.10
N SER A 171 9.04 -8.26 5.99
CA SER A 171 9.82 -7.14 6.54
C SER A 171 9.00 -6.32 7.53
N LEU A 172 9.67 -5.80 8.56
CA LEU A 172 9.04 -4.90 9.53
C LEU A 172 8.46 -3.66 8.85
N VAL A 173 9.20 -3.07 7.91
CA VAL A 173 8.81 -1.87 7.18
C VAL A 173 7.57 -2.13 6.32
N GLY A 174 7.53 -3.25 5.59
CA GLY A 174 6.37 -3.61 4.77
C GLY A 174 5.12 -3.85 5.62
N ASN A 175 5.26 -4.52 6.77
CA ASN A 175 4.13 -4.79 7.66
C ASN A 175 3.64 -3.53 8.39
N ALA A 176 4.54 -2.60 8.75
CA ALA A 176 4.13 -1.30 9.31
C ALA A 176 3.27 -0.51 8.31
N ALA A 177 3.70 -0.47 7.04
CA ALA A 177 2.93 0.15 5.97
C ALA A 177 1.60 -0.57 5.70
N LEU A 178 1.60 -1.91 5.72
CA LEU A 178 0.37 -2.70 5.57
C LEU A 178 -0.67 -2.35 6.63
N VAL A 179 -0.28 -2.31 7.91
CA VAL A 179 -1.19 -1.94 9.00
C VAL A 179 -1.76 -0.54 8.80
N ALA A 180 -0.92 0.43 8.44
CA ALA A 180 -1.35 1.79 8.16
C ALA A 180 -2.33 1.86 6.98
N ALA A 181 -2.03 1.15 5.89
CA ALA A 181 -2.89 1.09 4.72
C ALA A 181 -4.25 0.46 5.03
N LEU A 182 -4.26 -0.71 5.67
CA LEU A 182 -5.49 -1.41 6.08
C LEU A 182 -6.34 -0.56 7.02
N ALA A 183 -5.73 0.08 8.02
CA ALA A 183 -6.43 1.00 8.91
C ALA A 183 -7.03 2.19 8.15
N SER A 184 -6.31 2.75 7.17
CA SER A 184 -6.78 3.90 6.40
C SER A 184 -7.99 3.61 5.50
N ILE A 185 -8.13 2.36 5.03
CA ILE A 185 -9.22 1.95 4.12
C ILE A 185 -10.37 1.21 4.81
N SER A 186 -10.21 0.82 6.08
CA SER A 186 -11.24 0.11 6.83
C SER A 186 -12.37 1.07 7.23
N THR A 187 -13.61 0.63 7.02
CA THR A 187 -14.82 1.36 7.41
C THR A 187 -15.49 0.76 8.65
N SER A 188 -15.04 -0.40 9.13
CA SER A 188 -15.75 -1.23 10.13
C SER A 188 -15.70 -0.69 11.56
N GLY A 189 -15.06 0.46 11.80
CA GLY A 189 -14.96 1.09 13.12
C GLY A 189 -15.32 2.58 13.15
N GLY A 190 -15.96 3.12 12.11
CA GLY A 190 -16.25 4.56 12.01
C GLY A 190 -15.02 5.46 11.78
N SER A 191 -13.82 4.88 11.77
CA SER A 191 -12.56 5.59 11.53
C SER A 191 -11.92 5.13 10.23
N THR A 192 -12.26 5.83 9.14
CA THR A 192 -11.21 6.18 8.15
C THR A 192 -10.15 7.04 8.86
N VAL A 193 -9.09 7.47 8.19
CA VAL A 193 -8.21 8.55 8.71
C VAL A 193 -9.08 9.64 9.37
N ASP A 194 -8.88 9.90 10.68
CA ASP A 194 -9.66 10.88 11.41
C ASP A 194 -9.29 12.27 10.93
N ARG A 195 -10.11 12.79 10.02
CA ARG A 195 -9.88 14.06 9.35
C ARG A 195 -9.97 15.24 10.30
N ASN A 196 -10.83 15.14 11.31
CA ASN A 196 -11.17 16.25 12.18
C ASN A 196 -10.06 16.52 13.19
N THR A 197 -9.31 15.49 13.60
CA THR A 197 -8.17 15.65 14.52
C THR A 197 -6.85 15.72 13.77
N MET A 198 -6.62 14.86 12.77
CA MET A 198 -5.33 14.76 12.08
C MET A 198 -4.99 16.00 11.27
N PHE A 199 -6.00 16.67 10.69
CA PHE A 199 -5.81 17.85 9.86
C PHE A 199 -6.30 19.15 10.49
N GLN A 200 -6.71 19.14 11.78
CA GLN A 200 -7.31 20.30 12.45
C GLN A 200 -6.47 21.58 12.37
N ASN A 201 -5.14 21.42 12.40
CA ASN A 201 -4.19 22.51 12.41
C ASN A 201 -3.50 22.73 11.05
N VAL A 202 -4.00 22.12 9.98
CA VAL A 202 -3.50 22.38 8.62
C VAL A 202 -4.24 23.61 8.06
N PRO A 203 -3.52 24.70 7.73
CA PRO A 203 -4.17 25.88 7.15
C PRO A 203 -4.70 25.58 5.74
N PRO A 204 -5.85 26.16 5.33
CA PRO A 204 -6.40 25.96 4.01
C PRO A 204 -5.47 26.50 2.91
N LEU A 205 -5.39 25.77 1.79
CA LEU A 205 -4.46 26.03 0.69
C LEU A 205 -4.73 27.34 -0.08
N ASN A 206 -5.98 27.81 -0.05
CA ASN A 206 -6.40 29.09 -0.61
C ASN A 206 -7.19 29.86 0.45
N PRO A 207 -7.11 31.20 0.47
CA PRO A 207 -7.97 32.01 1.34
C PRO A 207 -9.45 31.74 1.02
N VAL A 208 -10.25 31.58 2.07
CA VAL A 208 -11.67 31.16 2.03
C VAL A 208 -12.58 32.19 1.34
N THR A 209 -12.08 33.40 1.09
CA THR A 209 -12.86 34.48 0.48
C THR A 209 -12.44 34.71 -0.98
N PRO A 210 -13.30 34.36 -1.96
CA PRO A 210 -13.25 35.03 -3.26
C PRO A 210 -13.33 36.53 -3.04
N ALA A 211 -12.63 37.32 -3.86
CA ALA A 211 -12.92 38.76 -3.93
C ALA A 211 -14.43 38.93 -4.19
N PRO A 212 -15.11 39.92 -3.57
CA PRO A 212 -16.51 40.20 -3.86
C PRO A 212 -16.70 40.26 -5.38
N PRO A 213 -17.73 39.60 -5.94
CA PRO A 213 -18.02 39.75 -7.36
C PRO A 213 -18.17 41.24 -7.66
N ALA A 214 -17.61 41.69 -8.79
CA ALA A 214 -17.78 43.07 -9.22
C ALA A 214 -19.29 43.41 -9.19
N PRO A 215 -19.68 44.60 -8.69
CA PRO A 215 -21.08 45.00 -8.67
C PRO A 215 -21.69 44.79 -10.05
N TRP A 216 -22.76 44.00 -10.12
CA TRP A 216 -23.47 43.78 -11.37
C TRP A 216 -23.98 45.14 -11.88
N LYS A 217 -23.51 45.55 -13.06
CA LYS A 217 -24.01 46.73 -13.75
C LYS A 217 -24.95 46.27 -14.86
N PRO A 218 -26.25 46.59 -14.79
CA PRO A 218 -27.12 46.42 -15.95
C PRO A 218 -26.62 47.33 -17.07
N ASN A 219 -26.58 46.79 -18.29
CA ASN A 219 -26.49 47.61 -19.49
C ASN A 219 -27.86 48.30 -19.66
N ILE A 220 -27.95 49.56 -19.26
CA ILE A 220 -29.04 50.48 -19.63
C ILE A 220 -28.53 51.32 -20.78
#